data_AF-A0A9D7T205-F1
#
_entry.id   AF-A0A9D7T205-F1
#
_cell.length_a   1.000
_cell.length_b   1.000
_cell.length_c   1.000
_cell.angle_alpha   90.00
_cell.angle_beta   90.00
_cell.angle_gamma   90.00
#
_symmetry.space_group_name_H-M   'P 1'
#
loop_
_entity.id
_entity.type
_entity.pdbx_description
1 polymer ?
#
loop_
_entity_poly.entity_id
_entity_poly.type
_entity_poly.pdbx_seq_one_letter_code
_entity_poly.pdbx_strand_id
1 'polypeptide(L)'
;MQIRTPRECGFFTFKNQTWHVGRAFRELPIGLRPSAQSDGQWEVYFCHHKIGLIDLNQPSQPKHTLRSIYSTPQNDISTLNQSIP
;
A
#
# COMPACT_ATOMS: atom_id res chain seq x y z
N MET A 1 -12.17 8.07 15.89
CA MET A 1 -12.10 6.89 14.99
C MET A 1 -12.84 7.24 13.71
N GLN A 2 -12.29 6.89 12.54
CA GLN A 2 -12.98 7.05 11.24
C GLN A 2 -13.18 5.68 10.61
N ILE A 3 -14.30 5.46 9.93
CA ILE A 3 -14.58 4.22 9.21
C ILE A 3 -14.54 4.52 7.71
N ARG A 4 -13.88 3.68 6.94
CA ARG A 4 -13.84 3.75 5.48
C ARG A 4 -14.21 2.40 4.91
N THR A 5 -14.89 2.42 3.78
CA THR A 5 -15.19 1.21 3.01
C THR A 5 -14.31 1.23 1.76
N PRO A 6 -13.40 0.27 1.58
CA PRO A 6 -12.64 0.14 0.36
C PRO A 6 -13.55 -0.13 -0.83
N ARG A 7 -13.26 0.53 -1.95
CA ARG A 7 -13.88 0.30 -3.25
C ARG A 7 -13.37 -1.00 -3.87
N GLU A 8 -13.79 -1.25 -5.11
CA GLU A 8 -13.31 -2.35 -5.93
C GLU A 8 -11.78 -2.46 -5.88
N CYS A 9 -11.28 -3.68 -5.76
CA CYS A 9 -9.88 -4.02 -5.54
C CYS A 9 -9.25 -3.59 -4.20
N GLY A 10 -10.02 -3.14 -3.21
CA GLY A 10 -9.48 -2.87 -1.85
C GLY A 10 -8.75 -1.53 -1.73
N PHE A 11 -9.15 -0.54 -2.54
CA PHE A 11 -8.63 0.82 -2.48
C PHE A 11 -9.55 1.75 -1.71
N PHE A 12 -9.00 2.69 -0.94
CA PHE A 12 -9.78 3.73 -0.28
C PHE A 12 -9.02 5.06 -0.28
N THR A 13 -9.76 6.17 -0.22
CA THR A 13 -9.18 7.51 -0.16
C THR A 13 -9.27 8.03 1.27
N PHE A 14 -8.13 8.51 1.78
CA PHE A 14 -8.01 9.10 3.11
C PHE A 14 -7.03 10.27 3.07
N LYS A 15 -7.44 11.43 3.60
CA LYS A 15 -6.63 12.66 3.64
C LYS A 15 -6.02 13.04 2.27
N ASN A 16 -6.85 12.99 1.22
CA ASN A 16 -6.47 13.30 -0.16
C ASN A 16 -5.40 12.37 -0.77
N GLN A 17 -5.17 11.20 -0.16
CA GLN A 17 -4.27 10.16 -0.65
C GLN A 17 -5.04 8.84 -0.83
N THR A 18 -4.65 8.04 -1.82
CA THR A 18 -5.28 6.74 -2.10
C THR A 18 -4.40 5.62 -1.55
N TRP A 19 -5.01 4.75 -0.75
CA TRP A 19 -4.36 3.66 -0.06
C TRP A 19 -4.93 2.32 -0.52
N HIS A 20 -4.09 1.29 -0.56
CA HIS A 20 -4.47 -0.08 -0.90
C HIS A 20 -4.31 -0.96 0.34
N VAL A 21 -5.42 -1.52 0.83
CA VAL A 21 -5.43 -2.45 1.97
C VAL A 21 -5.43 -3.92 1.51
N GLY A 22 -5.73 -4.17 0.24
CA GLY A 22 -5.78 -5.50 -0.36
C GLY A 22 -7.19 -5.92 -0.76
N ARG A 23 -7.28 -6.75 -1.81
CA ARG A 23 -8.56 -7.20 -2.39
C ARG A 23 -9.45 -7.97 -1.42
N ALA A 24 -8.87 -8.61 -0.40
CA ALA A 24 -9.59 -9.34 0.63
C ALA A 24 -10.52 -8.45 1.47
N PHE A 25 -10.24 -7.14 1.54
CA PHE A 25 -11.03 -6.16 2.30
C PHE A 25 -11.96 -5.32 1.42
N ARG A 26 -12.20 -5.74 0.17
CA ARG A 26 -13.16 -5.07 -0.71
C ARG A 26 -14.55 -5.06 -0.05
N GLU A 27 -15.22 -3.92 -0.09
CA GLU A 27 -16.60 -3.75 0.43
C GLU A 27 -16.75 -4.02 1.94
N LEU A 28 -15.65 -4.21 2.67
CA LEU A 28 -15.66 -4.43 4.11
C LEU A 28 -15.27 -3.16 4.86
N PRO A 29 -15.96 -2.82 5.96
CA PRO A 29 -15.63 -1.63 6.73
C PRO A 29 -14.28 -1.78 7.43
N ILE A 30 -13.39 -0.81 7.24
CA ILE A 30 -12.10 -0.71 7.96
C ILE A 30 -12.12 0.50 8.89
N GLY A 31 -11.54 0.32 10.07
CA GLY A 31 -11.34 1.37 11.06
C GLY A 31 -9.99 2.05 10.87
N LEU A 32 -9.99 3.37 10.89
CA LEU A 32 -8.80 4.21 10.93
C LEU A 32 -8.73 4.92 12.27
N ARG A 33 -7.62 4.72 12.97
CA ARG A 33 -7.36 5.31 14.29
C ARG A 33 -6.04 6.09 14.25
N PRO A 34 -5.97 7.32 14.79
CA PRO A 34 -4.69 7.99 14.95
C PRO A 34 -3.79 7.19 15.90
N SER A 35 -2.54 7.02 15.51
CA SER A 35 -1.52 6.37 16.34
C SER A 35 -1.21 7.27 17.54
N ALA A 36 -1.09 6.67 18.73
CA ALA A 36 -0.62 7.39 19.91
C ALA A 36 0.90 7.61 19.92
N GLN A 37 1.63 6.90 19.07
CA GLN A 37 3.10 6.90 19.05
C GLN A 37 3.69 8.05 18.21
N SER A 38 2.95 8.58 17.22
CA SER A 38 3.47 9.61 16.34
C SER A 38 2.35 10.40 15.66
N ASP A 39 2.55 11.71 15.55
CA ASP A 39 1.64 12.59 14.82
C ASP A 39 1.73 12.33 13.30
N GLY A 40 0.57 12.24 12.65
CA GLY A 40 0.49 11.88 11.22
C GLY A 40 0.49 10.38 10.92
N GLN A 41 0.70 9.50 11.92
CA GLN A 41 0.53 8.06 11.74
C GLN A 41 -0.89 7.60 12.10
N TRP A 42 -1.44 6.72 11.28
CA TRP A 42 -2.78 6.18 11.41
C TRP A 42 -2.73 4.66 11.35
N GLU A 43 -3.28 4.02 12.37
CA GLU A 43 -3.43 2.58 12.43
C GLU A 43 -4.70 2.15 11.68
N VAL A 44 -4.56 1.10 10.87
CA VAL A 44 -5.66 0.48 10.15
C VAL A 44 -6.10 -0.77 10.90
N TYR A 45 -7.38 -0.82 11.24
CA TYR A 45 -8.02 -1.93 11.93
C TYR A 45 -9.09 -2.57 11.05
N PHE A 46 -9.16 -3.89 11.11
CA PHE A 46 -10.29 -4.66 10.63
C PHE A 46 -10.94 -5.38 11.81
N CYS A 47 -12.20 -5.07 12.08
CA CYS A 47 -12.89 -5.43 13.32
C CYS A 47 -12.06 -5.04 14.56
N HIS A 48 -11.42 -6.02 15.21
CA HIS A 48 -10.62 -5.86 16.43
C HIS A 48 -9.11 -5.96 16.17
N HIS A 49 -8.70 -6.29 14.94
CA HIS A 49 -7.32 -6.61 14.61
C HIS A 49 -6.66 -5.45 13.86
N LYS A 50 -5.47 -5.05 14.32
CA LYS A 50 -4.62 -4.10 13.59
C LYS A 50 -4.02 -4.82 12.38
N ILE A 51 -4.32 -4.33 11.18
CA ILE A 51 -3.86 -4.91 9.92
C ILE A 51 -2.77 -4.08 9.24
N GLY A 52 -2.56 -2.83 9.67
CA GLY A 52 -1.54 -2.00 9.06
C GLY A 52 -1.38 -0.62 9.70
N LEU A 53 -0.46 0.15 9.11
CA LEU A 53 -0.16 1.52 9.49
C LEU A 53 -0.01 2.38 8.23
N ILE A 54 -0.62 3.55 8.28
CA ILE A 54 -0.57 4.62 7.30
C ILE A 54 0.30 5.71 7.91
N ASP A 55 1.33 6.14 7.18
CA ASP A 55 2.10 7.31 7.55
C ASP A 55 1.74 8.44 6.58
N LEU A 56 1.13 9.51 7.08
CA LEU A 56 0.73 10.66 6.26
C LEU A 56 1.90 11.61 5.98
N ASN A 57 3.00 11.51 6.73
CA ASN A 57 4.20 12.32 6.52
C ASN A 57 5.04 11.77 5.36
N GLN A 58 4.85 10.49 5.02
CA GLN A 58 5.41 9.93 3.82
C GLN A 58 4.43 10.13 2.66
N PRO A 59 4.89 10.61 1.49
CA PRO A 59 4.04 10.58 0.32
C PRO A 59 3.58 9.14 0.09
N SER A 60 2.27 8.93 -0.11
CA SER A 60 1.77 7.65 -0.59
C SER A 60 2.39 7.39 -1.96
N GLN A 61 3.60 6.85 -2.00
CA GLN A 61 4.08 6.22 -3.20
C GLN A 61 3.10 5.09 -3.44
N PRO A 62 2.39 5.07 -4.58
CA PRO A 62 1.61 3.91 -4.95
C PRO A 62 2.58 2.75 -5.14
N LYS A 63 2.87 2.03 -4.05
CA LYS A 63 3.76 0.85 -4.03
C LYS A 63 3.26 -0.22 -5.01
N HIS A 64 1.99 -0.12 -5.42
CA HIS A 64 1.34 -0.87 -6.48
C HIS A 64 0.51 0.07 -7.36
N THR A 65 1.12 0.83 -8.27
CA THR A 65 0.39 1.13 -9.51
C THR A 65 0.24 -0.19 -10.27
N LEU A 66 -0.84 -0.37 -11.05
CA LEU A 66 -0.92 -1.49 -12.00
C LEU A 66 0.36 -1.57 -12.86
N ARG A 67 0.99 -0.43 -13.15
CA ARG A 67 2.29 -0.39 -13.84
C ARG A 67 3.42 -1.07 -13.06
N SER A 68 3.49 -0.93 -11.74
CA SER A 68 4.61 -1.46 -10.93
C SER A 68 4.64 -2.99 -10.80
N ILE A 69 3.52 -3.68 -10.99
CA ILE A 69 3.48 -5.17 -10.96
C ILE A 69 3.74 -5.82 -12.32
N TYR A 70 3.62 -5.05 -13.40
CA TYR A 70 3.97 -5.49 -14.76
C TYR A 70 5.29 -4.89 -15.25
N SER A 71 5.95 -4.05 -14.46
CA SER A 71 7.35 -3.68 -14.69
C SER A 71 8.23 -4.87 -14.30
N THR A 72 8.34 -5.84 -15.21
CA THR A 72 9.42 -6.83 -15.17
C THR A 72 10.74 -6.07 -15.08
N PRO A 73 11.64 -6.37 -14.13
CA PRO A 73 13.02 -5.92 -14.27
C PRO A 73 13.54 -6.53 -15.57
N GLN A 74 13.72 -5.69 -16.59
CA GLN A 74 14.46 -6.03 -17.79
C GLN A 74 15.90 -6.27 -17.33
N ASN A 75 16.21 -7.50 -16.93
CA ASN A 75 17.58 -7.94 -16.70
C ASN A 75 18.32 -7.75 -18.02
N ASP A 76 19.21 -6.78 -18.05
CA ASP A 76 20.14 -6.49 -19.13
C ASP A 76 21.11 -7.67 -19.25
N ILE A 77 20.77 -8.67 -20.07
CA ILE A 77 21.67 -9.78 -20.40
C ILE A 77 22.66 -9.28 -21.47
N SER A 78 23.55 -8.35 -21.08
CA SER A 78 24.54 -7.74 -21.97
C SER A 78 25.99 -7.97 -21.52
N THR A 79 26.23 -8.68 -20.41
CA THR A 79 27.58 -8.79 -19.81
C THR A 79 27.99 -10.22 -19.45
N LEU A 80 27.70 -11.21 -20.31
CA LEU A 80 28.35 -12.52 -20.20
C LEU A 80 28.69 -13.10 -21.58
N ASN A 81 29.60 -12.43 -22.29
CA ASN A 81 30.28 -13.01 -23.45
C ASN A 81 31.67 -12.39 -23.64
N GLN A 82 32.50 -12.36 -22.59
CA GLN A 82 33.95 -12.32 -22.74
C GLN A 82 34.58 -13.16 -21.62
N SER A 83 35.58 -13.95 -22.00
CA SER A 83 36.45 -14.80 -21.17
C SER A 83 36.05 -16.27 -21.04
N ILE A 84 36.37 -17.05 -22.08
CA ILE A 84 37.00 -18.37 -21.90
C ILE A 84 38.23 -18.39 -22.84
N PRO A 85 39.42 -18.80 -22.36
CA PRO A 85 40.71 -18.72 -23.08
C PRO A 85 40.81 -19.59 -24.34
#